data_AF-A0A371INZ0-F1
#
_entry.id   AF-A0A371INZ0-F1
#
_cell.length_a   1.000
_cell.length_b   1.000
_cell.length_c   1.000
_cell.angle_alpha   90.00
_cell.angle_beta   90.00
_cell.angle_gamma   90.00
#
_symmetry.space_group_name_H-M   'P 1'
#
loop_
_entity.id
_entity.type
_entity.pdbx_description
1 polymer ?
#
loop_
_entity_poly.entity_id
_entity_poly.type
_entity_poly.pdbx_seq_one_letter_code
_entity_poly.pdbx_strand_id
1 'polypeptide(L)'
;MKKPLSFERRLNGLIDRLSKLETKQSKKLKLTLQSWKQEIVNIIKHGISNGFVEGNNNKIKVIKRISCGLRDYDNFRKLIFLRLY
;
A
#
# COMPACT_ATOMS: atom_id res chain seq x y z
N MET A 1 10.94 -15.20 -11.12
CA MET A 1 10.81 -13.79 -10.71
C MET A 1 11.52 -12.89 -11.70
N LYS A 2 10.94 -11.76 -12.14
CA LYS A 2 11.64 -10.78 -12.99
C LYS A 2 12.85 -10.23 -12.24
N LYS A 3 14.03 -10.14 -12.89
CA LYS A 3 15.26 -9.64 -12.26
C LYS A 3 15.05 -8.22 -11.70
N PRO A 4 15.48 -7.91 -10.47
CA PRO A 4 15.18 -6.63 -9.80
C PRO A 4 15.68 -5.40 -10.57
N LEU A 5 16.84 -5.52 -11.24
CA LEU A 5 17.41 -4.48 -12.11
C LEU A 5 16.49 -4.11 -13.29
N SER A 6 15.71 -5.06 -13.81
CA SER A 6 14.74 -4.79 -14.88
C SER A 6 13.55 -3.97 -14.37
N PHE A 7 13.13 -4.19 -13.13
CA PHE A 7 12.01 -3.48 -12.53
C PHE A 7 12.36 -2.03 -12.23
N GLU A 8 13.51 -1.77 -11.60
CA GLU A 8 13.92 -0.40 -11.28
C GLU A 8 14.06 0.46 -12.54
N ARG A 9 14.62 -0.10 -13.63
CA ARG A 9 14.69 0.59 -14.92
C ARG A 9 13.31 0.97 -15.46
N ARG A 10 12.31 0.08 -15.32
CA ARG A 10 10.93 0.36 -15.73
C ARG A 10 10.27 1.41 -14.86
N LEU A 11 10.55 1.41 -13.56
CA LEU A 11 10.05 2.42 -12.62
C LEU A 11 10.61 3.81 -12.94
N ASN A 12 11.92 3.91 -13.19
CA ASN A 12 12.54 5.16 -13.61
C ASN A 12 11.97 5.67 -14.95
N GLY A 13 11.77 4.76 -15.93
CA GLY A 13 11.12 5.11 -17.20
C GLY A 13 9.65 5.51 -17.07
N LEU A 14 8.94 5.08 -16.03
CA LEU A 14 7.60 5.57 -15.72
C LEU A 14 7.67 7.01 -15.15
N ILE A 15 8.56 7.26 -14.20
CA ILE A 15 8.77 8.59 -13.59
C ILE A 15 9.14 9.63 -14.67
N ASP A 16 9.98 9.26 -15.64
CA ASP A 16 10.33 10.11 -16.78
C ASP A 16 9.10 10.46 -17.64
N ARG A 17 8.29 9.45 -18.01
CA ARG A 17 7.04 9.68 -18.78
C ARG A 17 6.06 10.57 -18.03
N LEU A 18 5.93 10.41 -16.71
CA LEU A 18 5.08 11.27 -15.89
C LEU A 18 5.57 12.72 -15.85
N SER A 19 6.86 12.96 -16.03
CA SER A 19 7.40 14.32 -16.12
C SER A 19 6.97 15.02 -17.41
N LYS A 20 6.87 14.29 -18.52
CA LYS A 20 6.52 14.82 -19.85
C LYS A 20 5.05 15.19 -20.01
N LEU A 21 4.17 14.57 -19.21
CA LEU A 21 2.72 14.80 -19.32
C LEU A 21 2.26 16.11 -18.65
N GLU A 22 3.09 16.71 -17.79
CA GLU A 22 2.90 17.99 -17.07
C GLU A 22 1.54 18.27 -16.39
N THR A 23 0.63 17.30 -16.31
CA THR A 23 -0.65 17.45 -15.62
C THR A 23 -0.47 17.47 -14.09
N LYS A 24 -1.43 18.06 -13.37
CA LYS A 24 -1.45 18.10 -11.90
C LYS A 24 -1.40 16.68 -11.29
N GLN A 25 -2.15 15.74 -11.87
CA GLN A 25 -2.23 14.35 -11.44
C GLN A 25 -0.89 13.64 -11.68
N SER A 26 -0.26 13.86 -12.84
CA SER A 26 1.04 13.30 -13.17
C SER A 26 2.14 13.81 -12.24
N LYS A 27 2.14 15.12 -11.92
CA LYS A 27 3.08 15.72 -10.96
C LYS A 27 2.93 15.10 -9.56
N LYS A 28 1.70 14.95 -9.06
CA LYS A 28 1.44 14.32 -7.76
C LYS A 28 1.91 12.86 -7.73
N LEU A 29 1.56 12.08 -8.75
CA LEU A 29 1.96 10.68 -8.84
C LEU A 29 3.48 10.52 -8.94
N LYS A 30 4.15 11.38 -9.72
CA LYS A 30 5.61 11.41 -9.83
C LYS A 30 6.27 11.61 -8.47
N LEU A 31 5.82 12.61 -7.71
CA LEU A 31 6.35 12.91 -6.37
C LEU A 31 6.17 11.71 -5.44
N THR A 32 4.99 11.10 -5.42
CA THR A 32 4.75 9.89 -4.61
C THR A 32 5.68 8.74 -5.01
N LEU A 33 5.81 8.45 -6.31
CA LEU A 33 6.69 7.37 -6.77
C LEU A 33 8.17 7.64 -6.47
N GLN A 34 8.60 8.90 -6.47
CA GLN A 34 9.96 9.29 -6.09
C GLN A 34 10.18 9.12 -4.58
N SER A 35 9.24 9.58 -3.75
CA SER A 35 9.32 9.46 -2.29
C SER A 35 9.36 8.00 -1.81
N TRP A 36 8.63 7.11 -2.48
CA TRP A 36 8.50 5.69 -2.08
C TRP A 36 9.33 4.73 -2.94
N LYS A 37 10.26 5.26 -3.75
CA LYS A 37 10.99 4.45 -4.75
C LYS A 37 11.73 3.29 -4.10
N GLN A 38 12.41 3.54 -2.99
CA GLN A 38 13.26 2.55 -2.32
C GLN A 38 12.44 1.38 -1.78
N GLU A 39 11.32 1.67 -1.14
CA GLU A 39 10.38 0.70 -0.58
C GLU A 39 9.78 -0.16 -1.69
N ILE A 40 9.36 0.46 -2.79
CA ILE A 40 8.81 -0.25 -3.96
C ILE A 40 9.84 -1.21 -4.56
N VAL A 41 11.10 -0.78 -4.69
CA VAL A 41 12.19 -1.66 -5.18
C VAL A 41 12.48 -2.79 -4.18
N ASN A 42 12.49 -2.50 -2.89
CA ASN A 42 12.75 -3.48 -1.83
C ASN A 42 11.68 -4.57 -1.78
N ILE A 43 10.39 -4.21 -1.92
CA ILE A 43 9.29 -5.17 -1.98
C ILE A 43 9.51 -6.19 -3.10
N ILE A 44 9.90 -5.75 -4.29
CA ILE A 44 10.19 -6.62 -5.44
C ILE A 44 11.46 -7.45 -5.22
N LYS A 45 12.50 -6.85 -4.65
CA LYS A 45 13.79 -7.51 -4.40
C LYS A 45 13.66 -8.65 -3.38
N HIS A 46 12.92 -8.40 -2.30
CA HIS A 46 12.77 -9.35 -1.20
C HIS A 46 11.51 -10.23 -1.33
N GLY A 47 10.67 -10.00 -2.35
CA GLY A 47 9.44 -10.77 -2.56
C GLY A 47 8.42 -10.61 -1.43
N ILE A 48 8.50 -9.52 -0.67
CA ILE A 48 7.60 -9.26 0.45
C ILE A 48 6.22 -8.94 -0.12
N SER A 49 5.19 -9.64 0.34
CA SER A 49 3.81 -9.35 -0.06
C SER A 49 3.11 -8.49 0.99
N ASN A 50 2.30 -7.54 0.53
CA ASN A 50 1.38 -6.79 1.40
C ASN A 50 0.12 -7.61 1.77
N GLY A 51 0.05 -8.89 1.35
CA GLY A 51 -1.15 -9.70 1.46
C GLY A 51 -1.60 -9.96 2.90
N PHE A 52 -0.66 -10.16 3.82
CA PHE A 52 -0.99 -10.32 5.25
C PHE A 52 -1.62 -9.05 5.84
N VAL A 53 -1.03 -7.88 5.55
CA VAL A 53 -1.53 -6.58 5.99
C VAL A 53 -2.89 -6.27 5.37
N GLU A 54 -3.06 -6.55 4.07
CA GLU A 54 -4.33 -6.40 3.36
C GLU A 54 -5.42 -7.33 3.92
N GLY A 55 -5.07 -8.56 4.25
CA GLY A 55 -5.96 -9.52 4.90
C GLY A 55 -6.48 -9.01 6.24
N ASN A 56 -5.56 -8.50 7.08
CA ASN A 56 -5.93 -7.90 8.36
C ASN A 56 -6.80 -6.64 8.18
N ASN A 57 -6.45 -5.77 7.23
CA ASN A 57 -7.26 -4.58 6.92
C ASN A 57 -8.66 -4.94 6.45
N ASN A 58 -8.83 -6.01 5.65
CA ASN A 58 -10.13 -6.49 5.24
C ASN A 58 -10.93 -7.06 6.43
N LYS A 59 -10.31 -7.87 7.29
CA LYS A 59 -10.95 -8.36 8.53
C LYS A 59 -11.43 -7.19 9.39
N ILE A 60 -10.59 -6.18 9.63
CA ILE A 60 -10.96 -4.98 10.39
C ILE A 60 -12.12 -4.23 9.73
N LYS A 61 -12.12 -4.06 8.40
CA LYS A 61 -13.24 -3.44 7.67
C LYS A 61 -14.54 -4.24 7.80
N VAL A 62 -14.47 -5.57 7.77
CA VAL A 62 -15.64 -6.43 8.01
C VAL A 62 -16.15 -6.23 9.43
N ILE A 63 -15.27 -6.28 10.44
CA ILE A 63 -15.62 -6.03 11.85
C ILE A 63 -16.31 -4.67 11.98
N LYS A 64 -15.72 -3.60 11.43
CA LYS A 64 -16.32 -2.26 11.46
C LYS A 64 -17.73 -2.23 10.87
N ARG A 65 -17.99 -2.95 9.77
CA ARG A 65 -19.31 -3.00 9.12
C ARG A 65 -20.36 -3.75 9.95
N ILE A 66 -19.99 -4.88 10.55
CA ILE A 66 -20.93 -5.70 11.35
C ILE A 66 -21.16 -5.13 12.75
N SER A 67 -20.26 -4.29 13.24
CA SER A 67 -20.31 -3.72 14.57
C SER A 67 -21.35 -2.60 14.75
N CYS A 68 -22.10 -2.22 13.71
CA CYS A 68 -23.30 -1.35 13.74
C CYS A 68 -23.29 -0.21 14.79
N GLY A 69 -22.18 0.52 14.90
CA GLY A 69 -22.07 1.65 15.83
C GLY A 69 -21.59 1.29 17.25
N LEU A 70 -20.49 0.53 17.36
CA LEU A 70 -19.70 0.52 18.59
C LEU A 70 -19.40 1.97 19.00
N ARG A 71 -20.06 2.42 20.08
CA ARG A 71 -19.96 3.80 20.59
C ARG A 71 -18.63 4.07 21.28
N ASP A 72 -18.01 2.99 21.74
CA ASP A 72 -16.72 3.00 22.43
C ASP A 72 -15.64 2.37 21.54
N TYR A 73 -14.61 3.17 21.24
CA TYR A 73 -13.48 2.77 20.43
C TYR A 73 -12.64 1.69 21.10
N ASP A 74 -12.57 1.64 22.42
CA ASP A 74 -11.79 0.63 23.14
C ASP A 74 -12.41 -0.76 22.97
N ASN A 75 -13.74 -0.84 22.93
CA ASN A 75 -14.44 -2.08 22.61
C ASN A 75 -14.21 -2.51 21.16
N PHE A 76 -14.10 -1.57 20.23
CA PHE A 76 -13.71 -1.87 18.85
C PHE A 76 -12.28 -2.39 18.76
N ARG A 77 -11.32 -1.80 19.47
CA ARG A 77 -9.94 -2.31 19.55
C ARG A 77 -9.91 -3.72 20.12
N LYS A 78 -10.58 -3.98 21.26
CA LYS A 78 -10.67 -5.31 21.87
C LYS A 78 -11.24 -6.34 20.91
N LEU A 79 -12.29 -5.99 20.16
CA LEU A 79 -12.88 -6.87 19.15
C LEU A 79 -11.95 -7.15 17.97
N ILE A 80 -11.16 -6.15 17.54
CA ILE A 80 -10.11 -6.36 16.53
C ILE A 80 -9.07 -7.34 17.06
N PHE A 81 -8.55 -7.13 18.27
CA PHE A 81 -7.56 -8.02 18.88
C PHE A 81 -8.10 -9.45 18.99
N LEU A 82 -9.33 -9.64 19.49
CA LEU A 82 -9.97 -10.95 19.63
C LEU A 82 -10.16 -11.69 18.29
N ARG A 83 -10.24 -10.99 17.16
CA ARG A 83 -10.53 -11.60 15.84
C ARG A 83 -9.32 -11.72 14.93
N LEU A 84 -8.22 -11.06 15.28
CA LEU A 84 -6.95 -11.13 14.53
C LEU A 84 -5.95 -12.09 15.18
N TYR A 85 -6.05 -12.30 16.49
CA TYR A 85 -5.32 -13.32 17.26
C TYR A 85 -6.21 -14.53 17.49
#